data_AF-A0A327NK29-F1
#
_entry.id   AF-A0A327NK29-F1
#
_cell.length_a   1.000
_cell.length_b   1.000
_cell.length_c   1.000
_cell.angle_alpha   90.00
_cell.angle_beta   90.00
_cell.angle_gamma   90.00
#
_symmetry.space_group_name_H-M   'P 1'
#
loop_
_entity.id
_entity.type
_entity.pdbx_description
1 polymer ?
#
loop_
_entity_poly.entity_id
_entity_poly.type
_entity_poly.pdbx_seq_one_letter_code
_entity_poly.pdbx_strand_id
1 'polypeptide(L)'
;MGGVSKLSSTGQILTTFEFKTDALIDTYCSNIAESPNKNLWFSTNEGINIANPKNHTIRYITTIEGLHSNSPVGFYYSPANELYLGHTNTINILDVNLLNRQITKPHIALSSLEVKGKPVQQDVSQEISLQPDENAITLSFSSLNYEPASKNQYKYQLLGLDTSWVDLGDRHMLSFTNLAPEAYQLNIKSGNGSGIWTDKPLVVRFTVKPHFMATWWFRALIGLFIGGLVVGMMRWRVNALAERNRTIAERNRMDLQIAELKLRALQSQMNPHFLFNSLNSVQNYLLTDRGIEGAKYLSKFSRLVRRIMENSNHQYLRFEQIIETLRMYVEMESFRFNHEFHYEFAIDDNETLLDALLPPMLLQPYVENAIWHGLMPKEGEKKLSISAHIDRNHIYCTIEDNGVGRNLTPQREGHISRGQEMTKGLFESLSRKDSEARLAIIDLFDASNNPVGTRVEMTIPIEKG
;
A
#
# COMPACT_ATOMS: atom_id res chain seq x y z
N MET A 1 2.86 66.33 51.15
CA MET A 1 4.23 66.55 50.67
C MET A 1 5.13 66.50 51.90
N GLY A 2 6.04 65.53 51.95
CA GLY A 2 6.99 65.37 53.06
C GLY A 2 8.40 65.39 52.49
N GLY A 3 9.35 65.98 53.21
CA GLY A 3 10.71 66.18 52.72
C GLY A 3 11.53 67.14 53.58
N VAL A 4 12.79 67.35 53.17
CA VAL A 4 13.74 68.25 53.83
C VAL A 4 14.24 69.28 52.82
N SER A 5 14.10 70.56 53.15
CA SER A 5 14.60 71.67 52.32
C SER A 5 15.75 72.39 53.00
N LYS A 6 16.80 72.72 52.24
CA LYS A 6 17.86 73.62 52.66
C LYS A 6 17.53 75.03 52.20
N LEU A 7 17.54 75.99 53.12
CA LEU A 7 17.27 77.40 52.85
C LEU A 7 18.56 78.22 52.94
N SER A 8 18.66 79.28 52.13
CA SER A 8 19.68 80.32 52.30
C SER A 8 19.36 81.21 53.51
N SER A 9 20.33 82.01 53.95
CA SER A 9 20.10 83.06 54.96
C SER A 9 19.09 84.13 54.52
N THR A 10 18.81 84.22 53.22
CA THR A 10 17.80 85.12 52.63
C THR A 10 16.42 84.46 52.50
N GLY A 11 16.26 83.20 52.92
CA GLY A 11 14.99 82.46 52.85
C GLY A 11 14.71 81.79 51.50
N GLN A 12 15.66 81.78 50.57
CA GLN A 12 15.51 81.07 49.29
C GLN A 12 15.78 79.57 49.48
N ILE A 13 14.91 78.71 48.94
CA ILE A 13 15.13 77.26 48.92
C ILE A 13 16.28 76.95 47.96
N LEU A 14 17.36 76.37 48.48
CA LEU A 14 18.56 76.00 47.74
C LEU A 14 18.46 74.58 47.17
N THR A 15 17.91 73.65 47.93
CA THR A 15 17.68 72.26 47.52
C THR A 15 16.55 71.68 48.36
N THR A 16 15.78 70.75 47.79
CA THR A 16 14.74 70.00 48.50
C THR A 16 14.89 68.53 48.18
N PHE A 17 14.82 67.70 49.21
CA PHE A 17 14.68 66.26 49.10
C PHE A 17 13.23 65.87 49.40
N GLU A 18 12.51 65.39 48.40
CA GLU A 18 11.08 65.11 48.48
C GLU A 18 10.77 63.60 48.46
N PHE A 19 9.73 63.20 49.19
CA PHE A 19 9.24 61.82 49.23
C PHE A 19 8.74 61.36 47.85
N LYS A 20 9.16 60.14 47.42
CA LYS A 20 8.91 59.48 46.12
C LYS A 20 9.64 60.04 44.90
N THR A 21 9.99 61.32 44.86
CA THR A 21 10.80 61.90 43.77
C THR A 21 12.28 61.68 44.01
N ASP A 22 12.72 61.72 45.27
CA ASP A 22 14.04 61.31 45.71
C ASP A 22 13.97 59.94 46.39
N ALA A 23 15.13 59.32 46.63
CA ALA A 23 15.27 58.02 47.32
C ALA A 23 14.90 58.06 48.82
N LEU A 24 13.97 58.93 49.21
CA LEU A 24 13.42 59.10 50.54
C LEU A 24 12.24 58.15 50.75
N ILE A 25 12.35 57.31 51.79
CA ILE A 25 11.46 56.15 52.03
C ILE A 25 10.25 56.51 52.91
N ASP A 26 10.25 57.68 53.56
CA ASP A 26 9.16 58.14 54.43
C ASP A 26 8.98 59.66 54.36
N THR A 27 7.73 60.10 54.50
CA THR A 27 7.33 61.51 54.52
C THR A 27 7.65 62.23 55.83
N TYR A 28 7.72 61.50 56.94
CA TYR A 28 7.90 62.11 58.26
C TYR A 28 9.39 62.29 58.55
N CYS A 29 9.90 63.50 58.36
CA CYS A 29 11.27 63.86 58.71
C CYS A 29 11.30 64.52 60.09
N SER A 30 12.08 63.96 61.00
CA SER A 30 12.29 64.47 62.36
C SER A 30 13.79 64.57 62.62
N ASN A 31 14.21 65.53 63.45
CA ASN A 31 15.60 65.85 63.77
C ASN A 31 16.47 66.18 62.55
N ILE A 32 17.37 67.14 62.68
CA ILE A 32 18.29 67.48 61.60
C ILE A 32 19.62 67.94 62.16
N ALA A 33 20.70 67.50 61.50
CA ALA A 33 22.05 67.96 61.77
C ALA A 33 22.82 68.14 60.46
N GLU A 34 23.70 69.14 60.40
CA GLU A 34 24.62 69.32 59.28
C GLU A 34 26.01 68.84 59.69
N SER A 35 26.59 67.96 58.89
CA SER A 35 27.99 67.54 59.05
C SER A 35 28.95 68.62 58.53
N PRO A 36 30.23 68.65 58.97
CA PRO A 36 31.26 69.55 58.44
C PRO A 36 31.39 69.50 56.91
N ASN A 37 31.14 68.33 56.31
CA ASN A 37 31.17 68.10 54.87
C ASN A 37 29.92 68.62 54.13
N LYS A 38 29.02 69.32 54.82
CA LYS A 38 27.75 69.88 54.32
C LYS A 38 26.72 68.84 53.89
N ASN A 39 26.88 67.58 54.30
CA ASN A 39 25.82 66.57 54.22
C ASN A 39 24.80 66.80 55.33
N LEU A 40 23.52 66.64 55.01
CA LEU A 40 22.40 66.74 55.91
C LEU A 40 22.06 65.36 56.47
N TRP A 41 21.97 65.28 57.79
CA TRP A 41 21.55 64.09 58.52
C TRP A 41 20.17 64.36 59.09
N PHE A 42 19.22 63.49 58.83
CA PHE A 42 17.86 63.61 59.39
C PHE A 42 17.27 62.22 59.62
N SER A 43 16.36 62.08 60.58
CA SER A 43 15.67 60.82 60.85
C SER A 43 14.28 60.78 60.22
N THR A 44 13.81 59.58 59.92
CA THR A 44 12.42 59.27 59.57
C THR A 44 11.93 58.11 60.45
N ASN A 45 10.69 57.63 60.27
CA ASN A 45 10.25 56.44 61.01
C ASN A 45 11.02 55.18 60.58
N GLU A 46 11.62 55.20 59.38
CA GLU A 46 12.33 54.08 58.76
C GLU A 46 13.85 54.09 58.98
N GLY A 47 14.38 55.08 59.70
CA GLY A 47 15.81 55.14 60.03
C GLY A 47 16.41 56.53 59.87
N ILE A 48 17.73 56.57 59.71
CA ILE A 48 18.52 57.80 59.59
C ILE A 48 18.97 57.96 58.15
N ASN A 49 18.68 59.13 57.57
CA ASN A 49 19.00 59.48 56.21
C ASN A 49 20.16 60.47 56.17
N ILE A 50 21.05 60.27 55.21
CA ILE A 50 22.24 61.07 54.90
C ILE A 50 22.03 61.60 53.49
N ALA A 51 21.59 62.85 53.38
CA ALA A 51 21.45 63.53 52.11
C ALA A 51 22.69 64.36 51.81
N ASN A 52 23.19 64.24 50.58
CA ASN A 52 24.26 65.08 50.07
C ASN A 52 23.68 66.13 49.10
N PRO A 53 23.62 67.42 49.50
CA PRO A 53 23.09 68.51 48.68
C PRO A 53 23.80 68.73 47.34
N LYS A 54 25.04 68.28 47.17
CA LYS A 54 25.83 68.55 45.96
C LYS A 54 25.50 67.61 44.80
N ASN A 55 25.25 66.34 45.10
CA ASN A 55 25.01 65.28 44.10
C ASN A 55 23.57 64.71 44.18
N HIS A 56 22.73 65.26 45.04
CA HIS A 56 21.34 64.86 45.24
C HIS A 56 21.14 63.38 45.64
N THR A 57 22.13 62.75 46.27
CA THR A 57 22.03 61.35 46.73
C THR A 57 21.60 61.25 48.18
N ILE A 58 20.73 60.28 48.49
CA ILE A 58 20.33 59.92 49.86
C ILE A 58 20.83 58.50 50.15
N ARG A 59 21.51 58.32 51.28
CA ARG A 59 21.81 57.00 51.87
C ARG A 59 21.06 56.89 53.19
N TYR A 60 20.58 55.70 53.56
CA TYR A 60 19.92 55.51 54.85
C TYR A 60 20.60 54.42 55.69
N ILE A 61 20.41 54.50 57.00
CA ILE A 61 20.93 53.60 58.03
C ILE A 61 19.75 53.19 58.91
N THR A 62 19.64 51.90 59.22
CA THR A 62 18.56 51.29 60.00
C THR A 62 19.11 50.49 61.18
N THR A 63 18.23 49.84 61.93
CA THR A 63 18.59 48.86 62.96
C THR A 63 19.48 47.72 62.46
N ILE A 64 19.43 47.37 61.16
CA ILE A 64 20.30 46.35 60.55
C ILE A 64 21.77 46.76 60.62
N GLU A 65 22.05 48.06 60.46
CA GLU A 65 23.40 48.62 60.52
C GLU A 65 23.85 48.94 61.96
N GLY A 66 23.04 48.59 62.97
CA GLY A 66 23.40 48.69 64.39
C GLY A 66 22.70 49.79 65.18
N LEU A 67 21.72 50.50 64.60
CA LEU A 67 20.90 51.45 65.37
C LEU A 67 20.05 50.71 66.41
N HIS A 68 19.89 51.31 67.60
CA HIS A 68 19.00 50.74 68.63
C HIS A 68 17.52 50.78 68.22
N SER A 69 17.11 51.82 67.51
CA SER A 69 15.77 51.97 66.94
C SER A 69 15.86 52.84 65.68
N ASN A 70 14.93 52.65 64.74
CA ASN A 70 14.85 53.45 63.53
C ASN A 70 14.35 54.89 63.78
N SER A 71 13.77 55.17 64.96
CA SER A 71 13.16 56.47 65.28
C SER A 71 13.85 57.14 66.48
N PRO A 72 15.03 57.76 66.27
CA PRO A 72 15.68 58.58 67.30
C PRO A 72 14.86 59.86 67.60
N VAL A 73 14.93 60.32 68.85
CA VAL A 73 14.20 61.51 69.34
C VAL A 73 15.03 62.78 69.37
N GLY A 74 16.36 62.69 69.18
CA GLY A 74 17.23 63.86 69.18
C GLY A 74 18.56 63.62 68.48
N PHE A 75 19.07 64.63 67.77
CA PHE A 75 20.35 64.61 67.06
C PHE A 75 21.33 65.61 67.69
N TYR A 76 22.57 65.19 67.88
CA TYR A 76 23.67 66.10 68.17
C TYR A 76 24.91 65.68 67.39
N TYR A 77 25.38 66.54 66.49
CA TYR A 77 26.61 66.32 65.76
C TYR A 77 27.76 66.98 66.51
N SER A 78 28.69 66.17 67.01
CA SER A 78 29.85 66.62 67.77
C SER A 78 30.96 67.16 66.85
N PRO A 79 31.74 68.16 67.29
CA PRO A 79 32.96 68.60 66.59
C PRO A 79 33.98 67.47 66.36
N ALA A 80 33.93 66.39 67.16
CA ALA A 80 34.79 65.21 67.01
C ALA A 80 34.38 64.28 65.84
N ASN A 81 33.43 64.70 65.00
CA ASN A 81 32.87 63.93 63.89
C ASN A 81 32.06 62.68 64.31
N GLU A 82 31.42 62.78 65.48
CA GLU A 82 30.51 61.77 66.02
C GLU A 82 29.08 62.29 65.96
N LEU A 83 28.14 61.42 65.56
CA LEU A 83 26.71 61.70 65.60
C LEU A 83 26.09 60.99 66.80
N TYR A 84 25.59 61.78 67.74
CA TYR A 84 24.86 61.31 68.91
C TYR A 84 23.37 61.28 68.56
N LEU A 85 22.77 60.11 68.78
CA LEU A 85 21.40 59.79 68.44
C LEU A 85 20.68 59.42 69.74
N GLY A 86 19.89 60.34 70.25
CA GLY A 86 19.09 60.12 71.45
C GLY A 86 17.90 59.21 71.15
N HIS A 87 17.67 58.23 72.01
CA HIS A 87 16.46 57.39 72.03
C HIS A 87 15.82 57.47 73.42
N THR A 88 14.59 56.97 73.55
CA THR A 88 13.99 56.79 74.88
C THR A 88 14.85 55.83 75.69
N ASN A 89 15.49 56.33 76.76
CA ASN A 89 16.35 55.60 77.71
C ASN A 89 17.74 55.14 77.22
N THR A 90 18.19 55.54 76.03
CA THR A 90 19.55 55.21 75.55
C THR A 90 20.06 56.19 74.50
N ILE A 91 21.35 56.13 74.17
CA ILE A 91 21.99 56.95 73.14
C ILE A 91 22.82 56.04 72.24
N ASN A 92 22.69 56.21 70.92
CA ASN A 92 23.62 55.66 69.93
C ASN A 92 24.70 56.71 69.62
N ILE A 93 25.97 56.32 69.64
CA ILE A 93 27.10 57.18 69.25
C ILE A 93 27.71 56.60 67.99
N LEU A 94 27.67 57.36 66.90
CA LEU A 94 28.12 56.92 65.58
C LEU A 94 29.34 57.72 65.14
N ASP A 95 30.49 57.06 64.99
CA ASP A 95 31.66 57.66 64.35
C ASP A 95 31.45 57.72 62.82
N VAL A 96 31.31 58.93 62.30
CA VAL A 96 31.01 59.18 60.89
C VAL A 96 32.16 58.78 59.97
N ASN A 97 33.40 58.69 60.48
CA ASN A 97 34.56 58.26 59.68
C ASN A 97 34.50 56.77 59.33
N LEU A 98 33.93 55.94 60.20
CA LEU A 98 33.87 54.49 60.02
C LEU A 98 32.83 54.06 58.96
N LEU A 99 31.83 54.92 58.72
CA LEU A 99 30.76 54.69 57.75
C LEU A 99 31.19 54.68 56.27
N ASN A 100 32.43 55.04 55.98
CA ASN A 100 33.01 55.03 54.63
C ASN A 100 34.04 53.91 54.43
N ARG A 101 34.18 52.97 55.38
CA ARG A 101 35.08 51.81 55.19
C ARG A 101 34.58 50.91 54.06
N GLN A 102 35.53 50.41 53.26
CA GLN A 102 35.30 49.77 51.96
C GLN A 102 34.22 48.70 52.00
N ILE A 103 33.19 48.92 51.17
CA ILE A 103 32.17 47.93 50.84
C ILE A 103 32.89 46.75 50.19
N THR A 104 32.89 45.59 50.87
CA THR A 104 33.53 44.37 50.35
C THR A 104 32.74 43.88 49.14
N LYS A 105 33.42 43.61 48.03
CA LYS A 105 32.79 42.97 46.86
C LYS A 105 32.22 41.62 47.28
N PRO A 106 30.95 41.31 46.99
CA PRO A 106 30.38 40.02 47.34
C PRO A 106 31.13 38.92 46.58
N HIS A 107 31.30 37.74 47.19
CA HIS A 107 31.79 36.55 46.52
C HIS A 107 30.62 35.58 46.35
N ILE A 108 30.38 35.07 45.14
CA ILE A 108 29.29 34.14 44.88
C ILE A 108 29.81 32.70 44.97
N ALA A 109 29.06 31.83 45.65
CA ALA A 109 29.33 30.39 45.74
C ALA A 109 28.10 29.58 45.34
N LEU A 110 28.33 28.41 44.74
CA LEU A 110 27.27 27.44 44.49
C LEU A 110 26.93 26.70 45.79
N SER A 111 25.65 26.64 46.14
CA SER A 111 25.14 25.96 47.32
C SER A 111 24.74 24.52 47.01
N SER A 112 24.02 24.31 45.90
CA SER A 112 23.64 22.96 45.45
C SER A 112 23.45 22.91 43.93
N LEU A 113 23.68 21.71 43.39
CA LEU A 113 23.38 21.36 42.01
C LEU A 113 22.53 20.10 42.00
N GLU A 114 21.37 20.17 41.36
CA GLU A 114 20.46 19.04 41.21
C GLU A 114 20.16 18.77 39.74
N VAL A 115 20.20 17.49 39.36
CA VAL A 115 19.82 17.01 38.04
C VAL A 115 18.60 16.12 38.22
N LYS A 116 17.46 16.51 37.61
CA LYS A 116 16.13 15.90 37.83
C LYS A 116 15.77 15.71 39.32
N GLY A 117 16.11 16.68 40.17
CA GLY A 117 15.84 16.64 41.61
C GLY A 117 16.75 15.70 42.40
N LYS A 118 17.83 15.20 41.81
CA LYS A 118 18.87 14.43 42.52
C LYS A 118 20.13 15.30 42.68
N PRO A 119 20.69 15.43 43.90
CA PRO A 119 21.89 16.24 44.11
C PRO A 119 23.11 15.60 43.42
N VAL A 120 23.89 16.43 42.74
CA VAL A 120 25.14 16.04 42.06
C VAL A 120 26.33 16.53 42.87
N GLN A 121 27.16 15.60 43.35
CA GLN A 121 28.37 15.90 44.14
C GLN A 121 29.64 16.06 43.28
N GLN A 122 29.48 16.55 42.05
CA GLN A 122 30.60 16.69 41.11
C GLN A 122 31.23 18.08 41.24
N ASP A 123 32.55 18.17 41.03
CA ASP A 123 33.24 19.46 41.02
C ASP A 123 32.72 20.33 39.87
N VAL A 124 32.13 21.46 40.24
CA VAL A 124 31.52 22.45 39.35
C VAL A 124 32.56 23.10 38.44
N SER A 125 33.85 22.99 38.81
CA SER A 125 34.98 23.44 38.00
C SER A 125 35.16 22.61 36.72
N GLN A 126 34.61 21.39 36.69
CA GLN A 126 34.65 20.51 35.52
C GLN A 126 33.34 20.57 34.74
N GLU A 127 33.40 20.24 33.45
CA GLU A 127 32.22 20.18 32.60
C GLU A 127 31.34 18.98 32.98
N ILE A 128 30.09 19.26 33.32
CA ILE A 128 29.11 18.25 33.73
C ILE A 128 28.45 17.66 32.47
N SER A 129 28.63 16.37 32.23
CA SER A 129 27.96 15.69 31.11
C SER A 129 26.64 15.09 31.55
N LEU A 130 25.54 15.61 31.02
CA LEU A 130 24.18 15.15 31.28
C LEU A 130 23.76 14.10 30.24
N GLN A 131 23.08 13.05 30.70
CA GLN A 131 22.46 12.06 29.82
C GLN A 131 21.25 12.66 29.08
N PRO A 132 20.81 12.06 27.95
CA PRO A 132 19.69 12.59 27.17
C PRO A 132 18.38 12.73 27.97
N ASP A 133 18.19 11.86 28.97
CA ASP A 133 17.04 11.89 29.87
C ASP A 133 17.20 12.86 31.06
N GLU A 134 18.39 13.42 31.27
CA GLU A 134 18.77 14.35 32.33
C GLU A 134 18.68 15.83 31.89
N ASN A 135 17.64 16.17 31.15
CA ASN A 135 17.44 17.50 30.55
C ASN A 135 16.85 18.57 31.50
N ALA A 136 16.95 18.37 32.81
CA ALA A 136 16.46 19.30 33.84
C ALA A 136 17.50 19.50 34.94
N ILE A 137 17.88 20.76 35.16
CA ILE A 137 18.94 21.15 36.10
C ILE A 137 18.43 22.28 37.00
N THR A 138 18.67 22.14 38.30
CA THR A 138 18.34 23.16 39.30
C THR A 138 19.60 23.52 40.06
N LEU A 139 19.87 24.82 40.17
CA LEU A 139 21.04 25.37 40.83
C LEU A 139 20.60 26.32 41.93
N SER A 140 21.18 26.15 43.11
CA SER A 140 21.07 27.11 44.21
C SER A 140 22.44 27.72 44.47
N PHE A 141 22.50 29.03 44.66
CA PHE A 141 23.74 29.78 44.88
C PHE A 141 23.55 30.80 46.00
N SER A 142 24.63 31.25 46.62
CA SER A 142 24.57 32.24 47.69
C SER A 142 25.71 33.25 47.57
N SER A 143 25.41 34.50 47.92
CA SER A 143 26.45 35.52 48.12
C SER A 143 27.06 35.33 49.50
N LEU A 144 28.37 35.11 49.54
CA LEU A 144 29.19 35.06 50.74
C LEU A 144 29.49 36.49 51.22
N ASN A 145 28.50 37.11 51.84
CA ASN A 145 28.62 38.39 52.51
C ASN A 145 27.84 38.37 53.84
N TYR A 146 28.10 39.36 54.70
CA TYR A 146 27.39 39.54 55.97
C TYR A 146 26.14 40.44 55.83
N GLU A 147 25.69 40.71 54.60
CA GLU A 147 24.47 41.49 54.35
C GLU A 147 23.22 40.59 54.42
N PRO A 148 22.05 41.14 54.80
CA PRO A 148 20.79 40.40 54.72
C PRO A 148 20.55 39.87 53.30
N ALA A 149 20.06 38.63 53.19
CA ALA A 149 19.82 37.98 51.90
C ALA A 149 18.90 38.78 50.97
N SER A 150 17.96 39.56 51.52
CA SER A 150 17.03 40.43 50.77
C SER A 150 17.69 41.64 50.10
N LYS A 151 18.90 42.02 50.52
CA LYS A 151 19.68 43.10 49.89
C LYS A 151 20.57 42.59 48.76
N ASN A 152 20.74 41.27 48.63
CA ASN A 152 21.52 40.67 47.56
C ASN A 152 20.71 40.66 46.25
N GLN A 153 21.36 41.06 45.16
CA GLN A 153 20.80 41.03 43.82
C GLN A 153 21.57 40.03 42.97
N TYR A 154 20.87 39.32 42.08
CA TYR A 154 21.49 38.31 41.22
C TYR A 154 21.14 38.55 39.75
N LYS A 155 22.11 38.25 38.89
CA LYS A 155 21.93 38.24 37.42
C LYS A 155 22.51 36.96 36.87
N TYR A 156 21.85 36.40 35.87
CA TYR A 156 22.36 35.22 35.17
C TYR A 156 22.38 35.40 33.66
N GLN A 157 23.19 34.60 32.98
CA GLN A 157 23.29 34.50 31.53
C GLN A 157 23.54 33.03 31.18
N LEU A 158 22.74 32.46 30.28
CA LEU A 158 22.85 31.07 29.85
C LEU A 158 23.25 30.99 28.38
N LEU A 159 24.56 30.95 28.12
CA LEU A 159 25.10 30.76 26.78
C LEU A 159 24.72 29.36 26.27
N GLY A 160 24.16 29.30 25.06
CA GLY A 160 23.49 28.12 24.49
C GLY A 160 21.96 28.24 24.43
N LEU A 161 21.36 29.18 25.17
CA LEU A 161 19.94 29.53 25.04
C LEU A 161 19.74 31.00 24.68
N ASP A 162 20.34 31.91 25.47
CA ASP A 162 20.27 33.35 25.25
C ASP A 162 21.60 34.00 25.67
N THR A 163 22.01 35.02 24.92
CA THR A 163 23.23 35.80 25.19
C THR A 163 22.97 36.99 26.13
N SER A 164 21.72 37.30 26.45
CA SER A 164 21.35 38.43 27.31
C SER A 164 21.49 38.11 28.81
N TRP A 165 21.80 39.13 29.62
CA TRP A 165 21.75 39.01 31.09
C TRP A 165 20.32 39.21 31.58
N VAL A 166 19.84 38.30 32.42
CA VAL A 166 18.51 38.34 33.02
C VAL A 166 18.64 38.65 34.51
N ASP A 167 17.80 39.56 35.00
CA ASP A 167 17.74 39.97 36.40
C ASP A 167 16.88 39.02 37.22
N LEU A 168 17.39 38.57 38.37
CA LEU A 168 16.73 37.65 39.29
C LEU A 168 16.28 38.32 40.59
N GLY A 169 16.61 39.59 40.82
CA GLY A 169 16.40 40.24 42.10
C GLY A 169 17.10 39.45 43.23
N ASP A 170 16.36 39.11 44.28
CA ASP A 170 16.84 38.37 45.45
C ASP A 170 16.75 36.83 45.31
N ARG A 171 16.29 36.33 44.16
CA ARG A 171 16.14 34.89 43.92
C ARG A 171 17.50 34.21 43.79
N HIS A 172 17.70 33.20 44.62
CA HIS A 172 18.96 32.46 44.74
C HIS A 172 18.90 31.04 44.15
N MET A 173 17.83 30.74 43.40
CA MET A 173 17.58 29.44 42.77
C MET A 173 17.18 29.62 41.31
N LEU A 174 17.78 28.81 40.44
CA LEU A 174 17.49 28.74 39.00
C LEU A 174 17.12 27.30 38.63
N SER A 175 16.05 27.12 37.86
CA SER A 175 15.65 25.81 37.34
C SER A 175 15.44 25.90 35.84
N PHE A 176 16.15 25.05 35.10
CA PHE A 176 16.01 24.91 33.65
C PHE A 176 15.47 23.52 33.34
N THR A 177 14.43 23.45 32.54
CA THR A 177 13.78 22.20 32.12
C THR A 177 13.74 22.10 30.61
N ASN A 178 13.79 20.87 30.09
CA ASN A 178 13.69 20.60 28.66
C ASN A 178 14.83 21.23 27.84
N LEU A 179 16.04 21.18 28.37
CA LEU A 179 17.25 21.63 27.67
C LEU A 179 17.50 20.77 26.43
N ALA A 180 17.85 21.42 25.31
CA ALA A 180 18.18 20.71 24.08
C ALA A 180 19.56 20.04 24.19
N PRO A 181 19.88 19.04 23.34
CA PRO A 181 21.19 18.40 23.32
C PRO A 181 22.32 19.32 22.80
N GLU A 182 22.77 20.23 23.65
CA GLU A 182 23.79 21.24 23.33
C GLU A 182 24.72 21.47 24.54
N ALA A 183 25.83 22.18 24.29
CA ALA A 183 26.74 22.62 25.33
C ALA A 183 26.29 23.99 25.87
N TYR A 184 26.15 24.08 27.19
CA TYR A 184 25.68 25.27 27.88
C TYR A 184 26.73 25.81 28.85
N GLN A 185 26.79 27.13 28.96
CA GLN A 185 27.58 27.82 29.97
C GLN A 185 26.69 28.82 30.72
N LEU A 186 26.45 28.53 32.00
CA LEU A 186 25.71 29.39 32.91
C LEU A 186 26.68 30.31 33.65
N ASN A 187 26.51 31.62 33.48
CA ASN A 187 27.25 32.65 34.19
C ASN A 187 26.31 33.34 35.20
N ILE A 188 26.73 33.47 36.47
CA ILE A 188 25.93 34.10 37.52
C ILE A 188 26.77 35.19 38.20
N LYS A 189 26.20 36.37 38.39
CA LYS A 189 26.79 37.49 39.12
C LYS A 189 25.93 37.82 40.34
N SER A 190 26.58 38.20 41.44
CA SER A 190 25.92 38.73 42.63
C SER A 190 26.28 40.21 42.80
N GLY A 191 25.29 41.00 43.19
CA GLY A 191 25.40 42.38 43.62
C GLY A 191 24.94 42.52 45.06
N ASN A 192 25.51 43.48 45.78
CA ASN A 192 25.07 43.82 47.14
C ASN A 192 24.04 44.96 47.14
N GLY A 193 23.51 45.32 48.30
CA GLY A 193 22.50 46.37 48.44
C GLY A 193 22.99 47.77 48.04
N SER A 194 24.30 47.93 47.84
CA SER A 194 24.96 49.17 47.40
C SER A 194 25.15 49.25 45.88
N GLY A 195 24.65 48.27 45.11
CA GLY A 195 24.75 48.23 43.65
C GLY A 195 26.13 47.83 43.10
N ILE A 196 27.02 47.30 43.95
CA ILE A 196 28.34 46.81 43.55
C ILE A 196 28.23 45.33 43.18
N TRP A 197 28.62 45.00 41.96
CA TRP A 197 28.56 43.64 41.40
C TRP A 197 29.91 42.92 41.44
N THR A 198 29.88 41.58 41.47
CA THR A 198 31.05 40.72 41.30
C THR A 198 31.76 40.97 39.97
N ASP A 199 33.10 41.10 39.99
CA ASP A 199 33.91 41.21 38.77
C ASP A 199 33.93 39.89 37.97
N LYS A 200 34.10 38.76 38.67
CA LYS A 200 34.14 37.41 38.09
C LYS A 200 32.80 36.70 38.35
N PRO A 201 32.05 36.30 37.31
CA PRO A 201 30.85 35.49 37.50
C PRO A 201 31.21 34.08 37.98
N LEU A 202 30.29 33.44 38.70
CA LEU A 202 30.28 31.99 38.87
C LEU A 202 29.94 31.36 37.52
N VAL A 203 30.79 30.46 37.04
CA VAL A 203 30.63 29.79 35.73
C VAL A 203 30.37 28.31 35.96
N VAL A 204 29.25 27.80 35.44
CA VAL A 204 28.92 26.37 35.44
C VAL A 204 28.77 25.89 34.00
N ARG A 205 29.52 24.87 33.62
CA ARG A 205 29.50 24.30 32.26
C ARG A 205 28.85 22.93 32.29
N PHE A 206 27.88 22.71 31.42
CA PHE A 206 27.22 21.42 31.28
C PHE A 206 26.82 21.14 29.83
N THR A 207 26.87 19.87 29.43
CA THR A 207 26.56 19.44 28.06
C THR A 207 25.54 18.32 28.09
N VAL A 208 24.42 18.51 27.39
CA VAL A 208 23.35 17.51 27.26
C VAL A 208 23.64 16.63 26.05
N LYS A 209 23.84 15.33 26.27
CA LYS A 209 24.10 14.38 25.17
C LYS A 209 22.84 14.15 24.32
N PRO A 210 22.98 14.00 22.99
CA PRO A 210 21.84 13.64 22.14
C PRO A 210 21.39 12.20 22.38
N HIS A 211 20.09 11.94 22.22
CA HIS A 211 19.57 10.58 22.25
C HIS A 211 20.27 9.70 21.21
N PHE A 212 20.52 8.43 21.57
CA PHE A 212 21.14 7.45 20.67
C PHE A 212 20.42 7.35 19.31
N MET A 213 19.08 7.44 19.31
CA MET A 213 18.27 7.42 18.07
C MET A 213 18.48 8.63 17.16
N ALA A 214 19.00 9.74 17.70
CA ALA A 214 19.29 10.94 16.95
C ALA A 214 20.68 10.90 16.28
N THR A 215 21.49 9.87 16.54
CA THR A 215 22.81 9.73 15.93
C THR A 215 22.71 9.34 14.44
N TRP A 216 23.62 9.87 13.62
CA TRP A 216 23.59 9.68 12.16
C TRP A 216 23.77 8.21 11.75
N TRP A 217 24.62 7.46 12.46
CA TRP A 217 24.91 6.07 12.15
C TRP A 217 23.71 5.15 12.45
N PHE A 218 22.92 5.46 13.48
CA PHE A 218 21.69 4.73 13.79
C PHE A 218 20.65 4.92 12.68
N ARG A 219 20.51 6.15 12.17
CA ARG A 219 19.67 6.45 11.00
C ARG A 219 20.14 5.70 9.75
N ALA A 220 21.45 5.59 9.54
CA ALA A 220 22.01 4.81 8.44
C ALA A 220 21.67 3.31 8.55
N LEU A 221 21.74 2.75 9.77
CA LEU A 221 21.40 1.35 10.03
C LEU A 221 19.91 1.07 9.76
N ILE A 222 19.02 1.97 10.16
CA ILE A 222 17.59 1.89 9.80
C ILE A 222 17.41 1.94 8.28
N GLY A 223 18.10 2.85 7.59
CA GLY A 223 18.05 2.94 6.13
C GLY A 223 18.48 1.63 5.45
N LEU A 224 19.55 1.00 5.94
CA LEU A 224 20.04 -0.28 5.43
C LEU A 224 19.05 -1.41 5.69
N PHE A 225 18.45 -1.45 6.89
CA PHE A 225 17.43 -2.43 7.24
C PHE A 225 16.21 -2.33 6.32
N ILE A 226 15.70 -1.11 6.10
CA ILE A 226 14.59 -0.85 5.17
C ILE A 226 14.98 -1.25 3.74
N GLY A 227 16.18 -0.88 3.28
CA GLY A 227 16.68 -1.28 1.96
C GLY A 227 16.76 -2.80 1.80
N GLY A 228 17.23 -3.51 2.82
CA GLY A 228 17.26 -4.97 2.87
C GLY A 228 15.86 -5.60 2.78
N LEU A 229 14.88 -5.05 3.50
CA LEU A 229 13.49 -5.48 3.42
C LEU A 229 12.90 -5.28 2.01
N VAL A 230 13.16 -4.13 1.37
CA VAL A 230 12.70 -3.85 0.00
C VAL A 230 13.30 -4.86 -0.99
N VAL A 231 14.62 -5.11 -0.91
CA VAL A 231 15.30 -6.09 -1.77
C VAL A 231 14.76 -7.50 -1.51
N GLY A 232 14.55 -7.88 -0.25
CA GLY A 232 13.95 -9.16 0.13
C GLY A 232 12.55 -9.34 -0.45
N MET A 233 11.69 -8.31 -0.32
CA MET A 233 10.34 -8.31 -0.85
C MET A 233 10.32 -8.37 -2.39
N MET A 234 11.22 -7.64 -3.06
CA MET A 234 11.39 -7.72 -4.51
C MET A 234 11.80 -9.12 -4.98
N ARG A 235 12.79 -9.73 -4.31
CA ARG A 235 13.22 -11.10 -4.63
C ARG A 235 12.11 -12.11 -4.42
N TRP A 236 11.38 -12.01 -3.30
CA TRP A 236 10.23 -12.86 -3.03
C TRP A 236 9.15 -12.72 -4.12
N ARG A 237 8.83 -11.48 -4.51
CA ARG A 237 7.86 -11.20 -5.57
C ARG A 237 8.27 -11.80 -6.91
N VAL A 238 9.53 -11.61 -7.33
CA VAL A 238 10.05 -12.16 -8.59
C VAL A 238 9.96 -13.68 -8.61
N ASN A 239 10.37 -14.34 -7.51
CA ASN A 239 10.29 -15.81 -7.41
C ASN A 239 8.84 -16.30 -7.44
N ALA A 240 7.92 -15.62 -6.77
CA ALA A 240 6.49 -15.96 -6.79
C ALA A 240 5.88 -15.81 -8.21
N LEU A 241 6.27 -14.76 -8.95
CA LEU A 241 5.85 -14.60 -10.35
C LEU A 241 6.42 -15.68 -11.26
N ALA A 242 7.69 -16.05 -11.07
CA ALA A 242 8.33 -17.10 -11.86
C ALA A 242 7.60 -18.44 -11.69
N GLU A 243 7.21 -18.79 -10.46
CA GLU A 243 6.49 -20.02 -10.17
C GLU A 243 5.08 -20.02 -10.81
N ARG A 244 4.38 -18.88 -10.74
CA ARG A 244 3.08 -18.72 -11.39
C ARG A 244 3.18 -18.90 -12.92
N ASN A 245 4.20 -18.33 -13.55
CA ASN A 245 4.41 -18.48 -14.98
C ASN A 245 4.68 -19.92 -15.39
N ARG A 246 5.40 -20.70 -14.57
CA ARG A 246 5.63 -22.15 -14.81
C ARG A 246 4.31 -22.92 -14.82
N THR A 247 3.46 -22.70 -13.81
CA THR A 247 2.15 -23.38 -13.75
C THR A 247 1.23 -23.04 -14.92
N ILE A 248 1.26 -21.79 -15.41
CA ILE A 248 0.50 -21.38 -16.59
C ILE A 248 1.06 -22.06 -17.85
N ALA A 249 2.38 -22.11 -18.01
CA ALA A 249 3.02 -22.77 -19.14
C ALA A 249 2.72 -24.28 -19.18
N GLU A 250 2.71 -24.95 -18.02
CA GLU A 250 2.33 -26.37 -17.91
C GLU A 250 0.87 -26.60 -18.29
N ARG A 251 -0.06 -25.77 -17.80
CA ARG A 251 -1.48 -25.85 -18.17
C ARG A 251 -1.67 -25.66 -19.68
N ASN A 252 -1.07 -24.63 -20.26
CA ASN A 252 -1.17 -24.38 -21.70
C ASN A 252 -0.63 -25.57 -22.53
N ARG A 253 0.43 -26.23 -22.05
CA ARG A 253 0.98 -27.43 -22.71
C ARG A 253 0.00 -28.61 -22.63
N MET A 254 -0.65 -28.82 -21.49
CA MET A 254 -1.69 -29.85 -21.34
C MET A 254 -2.89 -29.57 -22.25
N ASP A 255 -3.34 -28.32 -22.33
CA ASP A 255 -4.46 -27.92 -23.20
C ASP A 255 -4.13 -28.16 -24.69
N LEU A 256 -2.90 -27.85 -25.12
CA LEU A 256 -2.43 -28.16 -26.47
C LEU A 256 -2.42 -29.67 -26.75
N GLN A 257 -1.93 -30.48 -25.81
CA GLN A 257 -1.94 -31.94 -25.93
C GLN A 257 -3.37 -32.49 -26.02
N ILE A 258 -4.29 -31.96 -25.21
CA ILE A 258 -5.71 -32.34 -25.26
C ILE A 258 -6.32 -31.97 -26.61
N ALA A 259 -6.04 -30.76 -27.12
CA ALA A 259 -6.51 -30.33 -28.43
C ALA A 259 -5.97 -31.22 -29.56
N GLU A 260 -4.68 -31.58 -29.51
CA GLU A 260 -4.07 -32.49 -30.48
C GLU A 260 -4.68 -33.89 -30.42
N LEU A 261 -4.90 -34.45 -29.23
CA LEU A 261 -5.55 -35.75 -29.05
C LEU A 261 -6.99 -35.73 -29.57
N LYS A 262 -7.73 -34.65 -29.31
CA LYS A 262 -9.08 -34.46 -29.88
C LYS A 262 -9.06 -34.41 -31.40
N LEU A 263 -8.12 -33.67 -32.01
CA LEU A 263 -7.97 -33.63 -33.45
C LEU A 263 -7.64 -35.02 -34.04
N ARG A 264 -6.71 -35.76 -33.43
CA ARG A 264 -6.39 -37.14 -33.86
C ARG A 264 -7.59 -38.08 -33.71
N ALA A 265 -8.37 -37.95 -32.64
CA ALA A 265 -9.57 -38.73 -32.44
C ALA A 265 -10.61 -38.42 -33.54
N LEU A 266 -10.88 -37.14 -33.82
CA LEU A 266 -11.78 -36.71 -34.90
C LEU A 266 -11.29 -37.17 -36.28
N GLN A 267 -9.99 -37.07 -36.56
CA GLN A 267 -9.38 -37.58 -37.78
C GLN A 267 -9.54 -39.10 -37.94
N SER A 268 -9.46 -39.86 -36.84
CA SER A 268 -9.67 -41.31 -36.89
C SER A 268 -11.14 -41.73 -36.97
N GLN A 269 -12.08 -40.82 -36.66
CA GLN A 269 -13.52 -40.99 -36.87
C GLN A 269 -13.97 -40.62 -38.29
N MET A 270 -13.16 -39.89 -39.07
CA MET A 270 -13.41 -39.65 -40.49
C MET A 270 -12.99 -40.86 -41.33
N ASN A 271 -13.89 -41.36 -42.21
CA ASN A 271 -13.64 -42.50 -43.09
C ASN A 271 -12.41 -42.24 -44.00
N PRO A 272 -11.22 -42.82 -43.70
CA PRO A 272 -9.97 -42.43 -44.38
C PRO A 272 -10.00 -42.79 -45.87
N HIS A 273 -10.73 -43.86 -46.21
CA HIS A 273 -10.76 -44.41 -47.55
C HIS A 273 -11.50 -43.51 -48.54
N PHE A 274 -12.63 -42.90 -48.15
CA PHE A 274 -13.39 -42.00 -49.03
C PHE A 274 -12.64 -40.69 -49.35
N LEU A 275 -11.98 -40.09 -48.34
CA LEU A 275 -11.24 -38.83 -48.51
C LEU A 275 -9.98 -39.03 -49.35
N PHE A 276 -9.22 -40.10 -49.11
CA PHE A 276 -8.03 -40.41 -49.92
C PHE A 276 -8.39 -40.76 -51.37
N ASN A 277 -9.44 -41.56 -51.60
CA ASN A 277 -9.85 -41.94 -52.97
C ASN A 277 -10.40 -40.74 -53.75
N SER A 278 -11.18 -39.88 -53.12
CA SER A 278 -11.73 -38.68 -53.77
C SER A 278 -10.63 -37.70 -54.14
N LEU A 279 -9.60 -37.52 -53.31
CA LEU A 279 -8.46 -36.65 -53.57
C LEU A 279 -7.63 -37.13 -54.78
N ASN A 280 -7.39 -38.45 -54.87
CA ASN A 280 -6.69 -39.06 -56.00
C ASN A 280 -7.45 -38.90 -57.32
N SER A 281 -8.79 -38.96 -57.30
CA SER A 281 -9.62 -38.69 -58.47
C SER A 281 -9.55 -37.23 -58.91
N VAL A 282 -9.55 -36.26 -57.97
CA VAL A 282 -9.30 -34.84 -58.31
C VAL A 282 -7.95 -34.71 -59.02
N GLN A 283 -6.90 -35.35 -58.50
CA GLN A 283 -5.56 -35.30 -59.07
C GLN A 283 -5.55 -35.86 -60.50
N ASN A 284 -6.23 -36.97 -60.78
CA ASN A 284 -6.36 -37.51 -62.13
C ASN A 284 -7.11 -36.58 -63.10
N TYR A 285 -8.18 -35.92 -62.67
CA TYR A 285 -8.93 -34.97 -63.50
C TYR A 285 -8.14 -33.69 -63.81
N LEU A 286 -7.31 -33.22 -62.86
CA LEU A 286 -6.41 -32.09 -63.07
C LEU A 286 -5.26 -32.43 -64.06
N LEU A 287 -4.87 -33.70 -64.14
CA LEU A 287 -3.79 -34.17 -65.01
C LEU A 287 -4.25 -34.55 -66.43
N THR A 288 -5.56 -34.66 -66.71
CA THR A 288 -6.13 -35.12 -68.00
C THR A 288 -6.77 -34.01 -68.86
N ASP A 289 -6.38 -32.75 -68.67
CA ASP A 289 -6.75 -31.57 -69.50
C ASP A 289 -8.27 -31.24 -69.54
N ARG A 290 -9.04 -31.69 -68.54
CA ARG A 290 -10.45 -31.30 -68.32
C ARG A 290 -10.59 -30.22 -67.23
N GLY A 291 -9.82 -29.14 -67.34
CA GLY A 291 -9.64 -28.15 -66.27
C GLY A 291 -10.93 -27.56 -65.67
N ILE A 292 -11.98 -27.34 -66.47
CA ILE A 292 -13.26 -26.77 -65.99
C ILE A 292 -14.08 -27.81 -65.19
N GLU A 293 -14.10 -29.06 -65.61
CA GLU A 293 -14.79 -30.16 -64.92
C GLU A 293 -14.08 -30.52 -63.60
N GLY A 294 -12.75 -30.56 -63.61
CA GLY A 294 -11.94 -30.77 -62.40
C GLY A 294 -12.14 -29.67 -61.36
N ALA A 295 -12.25 -28.40 -61.78
CA ALA A 295 -12.53 -27.28 -60.88
C ALA A 295 -13.95 -27.34 -60.28
N LYS A 296 -14.96 -27.72 -61.08
CA LYS A 296 -16.34 -27.91 -60.61
C LYS A 296 -16.43 -29.05 -59.60
N TYR A 297 -15.72 -30.15 -59.85
CA TYR A 297 -15.61 -31.28 -58.92
C TYR A 297 -14.93 -30.88 -57.61
N LEU A 298 -13.80 -30.16 -57.67
CA LEU A 298 -13.08 -29.68 -56.49
C LEU A 298 -13.95 -28.75 -55.61
N SER A 299 -14.76 -27.88 -56.23
CA SER A 299 -15.68 -27.00 -55.51
C SER A 299 -16.80 -27.79 -54.80
N LYS A 300 -17.43 -28.75 -55.51
CA LYS A 300 -18.44 -29.63 -54.92
C LYS A 300 -17.85 -30.52 -53.82
N PHE A 301 -16.65 -31.06 -54.02
CA PHE A 301 -15.91 -31.84 -53.03
C PHE A 301 -15.64 -31.04 -51.76
N SER A 302 -15.11 -29.82 -51.90
CA SER A 302 -14.81 -28.94 -50.76
C SER A 302 -16.06 -28.61 -49.95
N ARG A 303 -17.20 -28.41 -50.63
CA ARG A 303 -18.50 -28.21 -49.97
C ARG A 303 -18.97 -29.46 -49.22
N LEU A 304 -18.85 -30.64 -49.83
CA LEU A 304 -19.22 -31.91 -49.20
C LEU A 304 -18.36 -32.18 -47.96
N VAL A 305 -17.03 -32.01 -48.04
CA VAL A 305 -16.11 -32.19 -46.91
C VAL A 305 -16.43 -31.22 -45.78
N ARG A 306 -16.68 -29.93 -46.09
CA ARG A 306 -17.07 -28.95 -45.07
C ARG A 306 -18.38 -29.34 -44.39
N ARG A 307 -19.38 -29.76 -45.17
CA ARG A 307 -20.68 -30.17 -44.65
C ARG A 307 -20.59 -31.42 -43.78
N ILE A 308 -19.80 -32.43 -44.17
CA ILE A 308 -19.52 -33.61 -43.34
C ILE A 308 -18.85 -33.19 -42.02
N MET A 309 -17.92 -32.24 -42.06
CA MET A 309 -17.24 -31.73 -40.87
C MET A 309 -18.18 -30.96 -39.93
N GLU A 310 -19.00 -30.06 -40.46
CA GLU A 310 -20.01 -29.33 -39.69
C GLU A 310 -21.02 -30.30 -39.04
N ASN A 311 -21.49 -31.29 -39.80
CA ASN A 311 -22.43 -32.31 -39.36
C ASN A 311 -21.85 -33.24 -38.27
N SER A 312 -20.54 -33.52 -38.28
CA SER A 312 -19.87 -34.41 -37.31
C SER A 312 -19.82 -33.87 -35.88
N ASN A 313 -20.03 -32.57 -35.68
CA ASN A 313 -20.09 -31.95 -34.36
C ASN A 313 -21.45 -32.16 -33.65
N HIS A 314 -22.45 -32.69 -34.35
CA HIS A 314 -23.80 -32.88 -33.84
C HIS A 314 -24.13 -34.36 -33.65
N GLN A 315 -24.68 -34.71 -32.48
CA GLN A 315 -25.10 -36.08 -32.16
C GLN A 315 -26.31 -36.55 -32.99
N TYR A 316 -27.18 -35.60 -33.36
CA TYR A 316 -28.36 -35.81 -34.20
C TYR A 316 -28.48 -34.67 -35.21
N LEU A 317 -28.99 -34.97 -36.40
CA LEU A 317 -29.26 -34.01 -37.47
C LEU A 317 -30.68 -34.17 -37.98
N ARG A 318 -31.25 -33.09 -38.53
CA ARG A 318 -32.53 -33.19 -39.23
C ARG A 318 -32.40 -34.11 -40.44
N PHE A 319 -33.42 -34.91 -40.70
CA PHE A 319 -33.47 -35.84 -41.83
C PHE A 319 -33.20 -35.14 -43.16
N GLU A 320 -33.76 -33.94 -43.34
CA GLU A 320 -33.48 -33.06 -44.49
C GLU A 320 -31.97 -32.87 -44.70
N GLN A 321 -31.23 -32.53 -43.65
CA GLN A 321 -29.79 -32.29 -43.73
C GLN A 321 -29.01 -33.57 -44.07
N ILE A 322 -29.47 -34.72 -43.57
CA ILE A 322 -28.90 -36.03 -43.87
C ILE A 322 -29.10 -36.37 -45.35
N ILE A 323 -30.32 -36.22 -45.87
CA ILE A 323 -30.65 -36.50 -47.27
C ILE A 323 -29.91 -35.54 -48.22
N GLU A 324 -29.82 -34.25 -47.90
CA GLU A 324 -29.05 -33.31 -48.72
C GLU A 324 -27.56 -33.67 -48.76
N THR A 325 -27.00 -34.08 -47.62
CA THR A 325 -25.61 -34.52 -47.56
C THR A 325 -25.40 -35.81 -48.35
N LEU A 326 -26.33 -36.76 -48.25
CA LEU A 326 -26.31 -38.01 -48.98
C LEU A 326 -26.47 -37.80 -50.49
N ARG A 327 -27.30 -36.84 -50.92
CA ARG A 327 -27.45 -36.46 -52.32
C ARG A 327 -26.15 -35.90 -52.90
N MET A 328 -25.49 -35.00 -52.17
CA MET A 328 -24.17 -34.49 -52.59
C MET A 328 -23.13 -35.61 -52.64
N TYR A 329 -23.17 -36.55 -51.70
CA TYR A 329 -22.29 -37.72 -51.69
C TYR A 329 -22.49 -38.58 -52.95
N VAL A 330 -23.72 -39.01 -53.23
CA VAL A 330 -24.05 -39.85 -54.41
C VAL A 330 -23.73 -39.12 -55.72
N GLU A 331 -24.00 -37.82 -55.79
CA GLU A 331 -23.66 -37.00 -56.96
C GLU A 331 -22.14 -36.97 -57.21
N MET A 332 -21.35 -36.84 -56.14
CA MET A 332 -19.88 -36.87 -56.22
C MET A 332 -19.35 -38.23 -56.66
N GLU A 333 -19.92 -39.31 -56.15
CA GLU A 333 -19.58 -40.69 -56.54
C GLU A 333 -19.95 -40.96 -58.01
N SER A 334 -21.14 -40.51 -58.44
CA SER A 334 -21.59 -40.59 -59.84
C SER A 334 -20.63 -39.85 -60.77
N PHE A 335 -20.26 -38.61 -60.40
CA PHE A 335 -19.29 -37.84 -61.17
C PHE A 335 -17.93 -38.52 -61.26
N ARG A 336 -17.44 -39.10 -60.16
CA ARG A 336 -16.14 -39.80 -60.11
C ARG A 336 -16.09 -40.99 -61.07
N PHE A 337 -17.21 -41.70 -61.22
CA PHE A 337 -17.36 -42.80 -62.17
C PHE A 337 -17.96 -42.34 -63.50
N ASN A 338 -17.74 -41.08 -63.89
CA ASN A 338 -18.15 -40.54 -65.18
C ASN A 338 -19.64 -40.77 -65.53
N HIS A 339 -20.51 -40.72 -64.51
CA HIS A 339 -21.95 -40.94 -64.58
C HIS A 339 -22.37 -42.34 -65.05
N GLU A 340 -21.55 -43.37 -64.76
CA GLU A 340 -21.84 -44.76 -65.11
C GLU A 340 -23.08 -45.37 -64.43
N PHE A 341 -23.65 -44.71 -63.42
CA PHE A 341 -24.88 -45.16 -62.77
C PHE A 341 -25.91 -44.06 -62.61
N HIS A 342 -27.17 -44.44 -62.73
CA HIS A 342 -28.32 -43.58 -62.48
C HIS A 342 -28.75 -43.69 -61.02
N TYR A 343 -29.12 -42.57 -60.41
CA TYR A 343 -29.62 -42.53 -59.05
C TYR A 343 -30.92 -41.72 -58.96
N GLU A 344 -31.80 -42.16 -58.07
CA GLU A 344 -33.12 -41.56 -57.86
C GLU A 344 -33.38 -41.41 -56.36
N PHE A 345 -33.89 -40.24 -55.95
CA PHE A 345 -34.30 -39.97 -54.58
C PHE A 345 -35.81 -39.69 -54.56
N ALA A 346 -36.59 -40.63 -54.03
CA ALA A 346 -38.05 -40.51 -53.87
C ALA A 346 -38.36 -40.28 -52.38
N ILE A 347 -38.23 -39.03 -51.93
CA ILE A 347 -38.44 -38.64 -50.53
C ILE A 347 -39.76 -37.90 -50.44
N ASP A 348 -40.65 -38.33 -49.54
CA ASP A 348 -41.93 -37.66 -49.32
C ASP A 348 -41.71 -36.25 -48.77
N ASP A 349 -42.42 -35.28 -49.35
CA ASP A 349 -42.40 -33.88 -48.91
C ASP A 349 -43.31 -33.70 -47.69
N ASN A 350 -42.84 -34.20 -46.54
CA ASN A 350 -43.55 -34.16 -45.27
C ASN A 350 -42.68 -33.48 -44.21
N GLU A 351 -43.17 -32.39 -43.61
CA GLU A 351 -42.43 -31.62 -42.60
C GLU A 351 -41.97 -32.47 -41.40
N THR A 352 -42.82 -33.41 -40.94
CA THR A 352 -42.47 -34.29 -39.82
C THR A 352 -41.34 -35.26 -40.19
N LEU A 353 -41.31 -35.72 -41.44
CA LEU A 353 -40.21 -36.54 -41.95
C LEU A 353 -38.91 -35.72 -42.02
N LEU A 354 -38.96 -34.51 -42.58
CA LEU A 354 -37.80 -33.66 -42.81
C LEU A 354 -37.16 -33.14 -41.51
N ASP A 355 -37.97 -32.83 -40.50
CA ASP A 355 -37.50 -32.33 -39.19
C ASP A 355 -37.05 -33.42 -38.22
N ALA A 356 -37.31 -34.70 -38.52
CA ALA A 356 -36.93 -35.79 -37.65
C ALA A 356 -35.41 -35.83 -37.37
N LEU A 357 -35.05 -35.99 -36.10
CA LEU A 357 -33.66 -36.00 -35.65
C LEU A 357 -33.07 -37.40 -35.68
N LEU A 358 -32.16 -37.66 -36.62
CA LEU A 358 -31.49 -38.95 -36.79
C LEU A 358 -29.96 -38.83 -36.70
N PRO A 359 -29.24 -39.92 -36.35
CA PRO A 359 -27.78 -39.92 -36.39
C PRO A 359 -27.22 -39.78 -37.82
N PRO A 360 -26.16 -38.96 -38.03
CA PRO A 360 -25.62 -38.63 -39.37
C PRO A 360 -25.12 -39.81 -40.21
N MET A 361 -24.82 -40.97 -39.60
CA MET A 361 -24.24 -42.15 -40.25
C MET A 361 -25.24 -43.30 -40.45
N LEU A 362 -26.54 -43.04 -40.34
CA LEU A 362 -27.55 -44.09 -40.41
C LEU A 362 -27.67 -44.71 -41.81
N LEU A 363 -27.82 -43.86 -42.84
CA LEU A 363 -28.07 -44.28 -44.22
C LEU A 363 -26.79 -44.44 -45.05
N GLN A 364 -25.79 -43.58 -44.79
CA GLN A 364 -24.59 -43.46 -45.62
C GLN A 364 -23.84 -44.78 -45.82
N PRO A 365 -23.57 -45.61 -44.80
CA PRO A 365 -22.83 -46.86 -44.99
C PRO A 365 -23.47 -47.83 -45.99
N TYR A 366 -24.81 -47.82 -46.09
CA TYR A 366 -25.53 -48.71 -47.01
C TYR A 366 -25.56 -48.17 -48.43
N VAL A 367 -25.63 -46.85 -48.59
CA VAL A 367 -25.45 -46.20 -49.91
C VAL A 367 -24.02 -46.39 -50.42
N GLU A 368 -23.01 -46.26 -49.56
CA GLU A 368 -21.62 -46.56 -49.90
C GLU A 368 -21.50 -48.01 -50.42
N ASN A 369 -22.03 -48.97 -49.68
CA ASN A 369 -21.97 -50.37 -50.08
C ASN A 369 -22.73 -50.65 -51.40
N ALA A 370 -23.90 -50.05 -51.58
CA ALA A 370 -24.69 -50.17 -52.80
C ALA A 370 -23.89 -49.69 -54.03
N ILE A 371 -23.21 -48.55 -53.93
CA ILE A 371 -22.40 -48.01 -55.04
C ILE A 371 -21.15 -48.89 -55.27
N TRP A 372 -20.31 -49.04 -54.26
CA TRP A 372 -18.98 -49.62 -54.40
C TRP A 372 -18.98 -51.15 -54.59
N HIS A 373 -19.81 -51.86 -53.84
CA HIS A 373 -19.86 -53.31 -53.85
C HIS A 373 -21.00 -53.86 -54.71
N GLY A 374 -22.10 -53.12 -54.84
CA GLY A 374 -23.23 -53.51 -55.69
C GLY A 374 -23.04 -53.11 -57.15
N LEU A 375 -23.02 -51.80 -57.41
CA LEU A 375 -23.13 -51.25 -58.77
C LEU A 375 -21.81 -51.26 -59.55
N MET A 376 -20.69 -50.90 -58.93
CA MET A 376 -19.43 -50.74 -59.66
C MET A 376 -18.88 -52.04 -60.27
N PRO A 377 -19.00 -53.22 -59.62
CA PRO A 377 -18.58 -54.49 -60.21
C PRO A 377 -19.51 -55.00 -61.33
N LYS A 378 -20.72 -54.45 -61.46
CA LYS A 378 -21.71 -54.89 -62.45
C LYS A 378 -21.42 -54.30 -63.84
N GLU A 379 -21.60 -55.10 -64.88
CA GLU A 379 -21.65 -54.61 -66.26
C GLU A 379 -23.11 -54.35 -66.70
N GLY A 380 -23.31 -53.30 -67.52
CA GLY A 380 -24.64 -52.91 -68.01
C GLY A 380 -25.32 -51.83 -67.16
N GLU A 381 -26.65 -51.84 -67.12
CA GLU A 381 -27.45 -50.80 -66.46
C GLU A 381 -27.25 -50.82 -64.93
N LYS A 382 -26.81 -49.68 -64.38
CA LYS A 382 -26.58 -49.46 -62.94
C LYS A 382 -27.58 -48.43 -62.42
N LYS A 383 -28.45 -48.85 -61.48
CA LYS A 383 -29.49 -48.01 -60.86
C LYS A 383 -29.42 -48.10 -59.33
N LEU A 384 -29.41 -46.94 -58.68
CA LEU A 384 -29.59 -46.76 -57.24
C LEU A 384 -30.91 -46.02 -56.97
N SER A 385 -31.77 -46.57 -56.11
CA SER A 385 -32.99 -45.91 -55.66
C SER A 385 -32.95 -45.72 -54.15
N ILE A 386 -33.19 -44.50 -53.70
CA ILE A 386 -33.30 -44.16 -52.28
C ILE A 386 -34.68 -43.57 -52.07
N SER A 387 -35.53 -44.24 -51.31
CA SER A 387 -36.85 -43.73 -50.96
C SER A 387 -37.02 -43.59 -49.46
N ALA A 388 -37.82 -42.60 -49.05
CA ALA A 388 -38.19 -42.43 -47.67
C ALA A 388 -39.61 -41.88 -47.58
N HIS A 389 -40.41 -42.53 -46.76
CA HIS A 389 -41.76 -42.09 -46.41
C HIS A 389 -41.98 -42.24 -44.92
N ILE A 390 -43.02 -41.57 -44.43
CA ILE A 390 -43.45 -41.65 -43.04
C ILE A 390 -44.81 -42.35 -42.99
N ASP A 391 -44.94 -43.35 -42.13
CA ASP A 391 -46.23 -43.92 -41.77
C ASP A 391 -46.35 -43.97 -40.24
N ARG A 392 -47.45 -43.41 -39.73
CA ARG A 392 -47.73 -43.22 -38.30
C ARG A 392 -46.61 -42.48 -37.55
N ASN A 393 -45.72 -43.21 -36.87
CA ASN A 393 -44.64 -42.67 -36.04
C ASN A 393 -43.27 -43.26 -36.41
N HIS A 394 -43.16 -43.83 -37.61
CA HIS A 394 -41.94 -44.47 -38.10
C HIS A 394 -41.58 -43.94 -39.47
N ILE A 395 -40.28 -43.74 -39.65
CA ILE A 395 -39.68 -43.42 -40.93
C ILE A 395 -39.29 -44.75 -41.59
N TYR A 396 -39.75 -44.94 -42.81
CA TYR A 396 -39.40 -46.08 -43.65
C TYR A 396 -38.44 -45.61 -44.72
N CYS A 397 -37.17 -45.97 -44.59
CA CYS A 397 -36.15 -45.71 -45.60
C CYS A 397 -35.81 -46.99 -46.34
N THR A 398 -35.80 -46.92 -47.67
CA THR A 398 -35.42 -48.02 -48.54
C THR A 398 -34.27 -47.59 -49.44
N ILE A 399 -33.19 -48.37 -49.45
CA ILE A 399 -32.06 -48.20 -50.35
C ILE A 399 -32.00 -49.46 -51.22
N GLU A 400 -32.21 -49.31 -52.52
CA GLU A 400 -32.23 -50.41 -53.47
C GLU A 400 -31.19 -50.18 -54.57
N ASP A 401 -30.38 -51.20 -54.84
CA ASP A 401 -29.48 -51.25 -55.98
C ASP A 401 -29.81 -52.45 -56.87
N ASN A 402 -29.56 -52.32 -58.17
CA ASN A 402 -29.66 -53.42 -59.12
C ASN A 402 -28.30 -54.09 -59.42
N GLY A 403 -27.38 -54.07 -58.45
CA GLY A 403 -26.00 -54.54 -58.58
C GLY A 403 -25.84 -56.06 -58.67
N VAL A 404 -24.61 -56.55 -58.46
CA VAL A 404 -24.27 -57.99 -58.53
C VAL A 404 -24.82 -58.82 -57.35
N GLY A 405 -25.43 -58.17 -56.35
CA GLY A 405 -25.86 -58.81 -55.10
C GLY A 405 -24.70 -59.32 -54.25
N ARG A 406 -24.99 -59.74 -53.02
CA ARG A 406 -23.95 -60.03 -52.01
C ARG A 406 -23.18 -61.34 -52.21
N ASN A 407 -23.75 -62.31 -52.95
CA ASN A 407 -23.17 -63.65 -53.13
C ASN A 407 -22.02 -63.72 -54.17
N LEU A 408 -21.93 -62.77 -55.10
CA LEU A 408 -20.91 -62.76 -56.16
C LEU A 408 -19.60 -62.05 -55.77
N THR A 409 -19.60 -61.32 -54.66
CA THR A 409 -18.39 -60.68 -54.14
C THR A 409 -17.85 -61.53 -52.99
N PRO A 410 -16.61 -62.04 -53.03
CA PRO A 410 -16.08 -62.84 -51.93
C PRO A 410 -16.14 -62.00 -50.66
N GLN A 411 -16.90 -62.47 -49.65
CA GLN A 411 -16.74 -62.01 -48.28
C GLN A 411 -15.27 -62.24 -47.94
N ARG A 412 -14.48 -61.16 -47.89
CA ARG A 412 -13.25 -61.19 -47.09
C ARG A 412 -13.73 -61.43 -45.66
N GLU A 413 -13.57 -62.66 -45.19
CA GLU A 413 -13.78 -63.03 -43.80
C GLU A 413 -13.16 -61.94 -42.90
N GLY A 414 -14.01 -61.25 -42.14
CA GLY A 414 -13.57 -60.35 -41.07
C GLY A 414 -13.72 -58.83 -41.26
N HIS A 415 -14.24 -58.32 -42.37
CA HIS A 415 -14.46 -56.86 -42.51
C HIS A 415 -15.93 -56.50 -42.74
N ILE A 416 -16.72 -56.49 -41.66
CA ILE A 416 -17.89 -55.60 -41.57
C ILE A 416 -17.30 -54.17 -41.53
N SER A 417 -17.77 -53.25 -42.38
CA SER A 417 -17.28 -51.88 -42.31
C SER A 417 -17.67 -51.30 -40.94
N ARG A 418 -16.76 -50.55 -40.28
CA ARG A 418 -17.04 -49.91 -38.99
C ARG A 418 -18.37 -49.13 -38.99
N GLY A 419 -18.76 -48.58 -40.14
CA GLY A 419 -20.05 -47.91 -40.34
C GLY A 419 -21.25 -48.84 -40.19
N GLN A 420 -21.23 -50.04 -40.78
CA GLN A 420 -22.31 -51.01 -40.63
C GLN A 420 -22.43 -51.59 -39.21
N GLU A 421 -21.29 -51.79 -38.53
CA GLU A 421 -21.28 -52.26 -37.14
C GLU A 421 -21.90 -51.23 -36.18
N MET A 422 -21.59 -49.95 -36.38
CA MET A 422 -22.21 -48.85 -35.64
C MET A 422 -23.72 -48.76 -35.90
N THR A 423 -24.16 -48.84 -37.16
CA THR A 423 -25.59 -48.77 -37.48
C THR A 423 -26.35 -49.98 -36.94
N LYS A 424 -25.77 -51.18 -37.02
CA LYS A 424 -26.39 -52.39 -36.43
C LYS A 424 -26.54 -52.26 -34.91
N GLY A 425 -25.50 -51.82 -34.21
CA GLY A 425 -25.56 -51.56 -32.77
C GLY A 425 -26.60 -50.49 -32.38
N LEU A 426 -26.78 -49.48 -33.23
CA LEU A 426 -27.83 -48.48 -33.07
C LEU A 426 -29.23 -49.07 -33.22
N PHE A 427 -29.49 -49.88 -34.25
CA PHE A 427 -30.79 -50.56 -34.41
C PHE A 427 -31.05 -51.60 -33.30
N GLU A 428 -30.02 -52.27 -32.78
CA GLU A 428 -30.13 -53.13 -31.59
C GLU A 428 -30.53 -52.34 -30.33
N SER A 429 -30.10 -51.07 -30.21
CA SER A 429 -30.52 -50.18 -29.13
C SER A 429 -31.95 -49.66 -29.33
N LEU A 430 -32.30 -49.27 -30.56
CA LEU A 430 -33.64 -48.77 -30.91
C LEU A 430 -34.70 -49.86 -30.77
N SER A 431 -34.41 -51.09 -31.21
CA SER A 431 -35.31 -52.25 -31.09
C SER A 431 -35.62 -52.65 -29.64
N ARG A 432 -34.75 -52.29 -28.67
CA ARG A 432 -35.05 -52.46 -27.24
C ARG A 432 -36.09 -51.46 -26.72
N LYS A 433 -36.18 -50.28 -27.35
CA LYS A 433 -37.13 -49.22 -26.99
C LYS A 433 -38.44 -49.32 -27.77
N ASP A 434 -38.37 -49.73 -29.03
CA ASP A 434 -39.50 -49.89 -29.94
C ASP A 434 -39.36 -51.19 -30.74
N SER A 435 -40.29 -52.13 -30.55
CA SER A 435 -40.27 -53.44 -31.20
C SER A 435 -40.41 -53.39 -32.72
N GLU A 436 -40.88 -52.28 -33.30
CA GLU A 436 -41.03 -52.10 -34.74
C GLU A 436 -39.76 -51.56 -35.41
N ALA A 437 -38.76 -51.11 -34.62
CA ALA A 437 -37.48 -50.65 -35.14
C ALA A 437 -36.68 -51.83 -35.72
N ARG A 438 -36.53 -51.88 -37.04
CA ARG A 438 -35.87 -52.99 -37.75
C ARG A 438 -34.98 -52.50 -38.88
N LEU A 439 -33.90 -53.25 -39.10
CA LEU A 439 -33.01 -53.15 -40.24
C LEU A 439 -33.03 -54.50 -40.96
N ALA A 440 -33.52 -54.53 -42.19
CA ALA A 440 -33.54 -55.71 -43.04
C ALA A 440 -32.66 -55.48 -44.27
N ILE A 441 -31.85 -56.47 -44.63
CA ILE A 441 -31.07 -56.48 -45.87
C ILE A 441 -31.57 -57.68 -46.67
N ILE A 442 -32.19 -57.41 -47.81
CA ILE A 442 -32.89 -58.36 -48.67
C ILE A 442 -32.13 -58.45 -49.99
N ASP A 443 -31.70 -59.66 -50.37
CA ASP A 443 -31.10 -59.90 -51.68
C ASP A 443 -32.23 -60.06 -52.72
N LEU A 444 -32.11 -59.38 -53.85
CA LEU A 444 -33.08 -59.45 -54.95
C LEU A 444 -32.64 -60.51 -55.96
N PHE A 445 -33.57 -61.35 -56.41
CA PHE A 445 -33.31 -62.41 -57.39
C PHE A 445 -34.20 -62.27 -58.63
N ASP A 446 -33.68 -62.62 -59.81
CA ASP A 446 -34.49 -62.74 -61.02
C ASP A 446 -35.35 -64.02 -61.03
N ALA A 447 -36.19 -64.20 -62.05
CA ALA A 447 -37.01 -65.40 -62.25
C ALA A 447 -36.19 -66.69 -62.44
N SER A 448 -34.87 -66.58 -62.66
CA SER A 448 -33.92 -67.70 -62.78
C SER A 448 -33.10 -67.93 -61.49
N ASN A 449 -33.46 -67.24 -60.40
CA ASN A 449 -32.79 -67.28 -59.10
C ASN A 449 -31.34 -66.77 -59.10
N ASN A 450 -30.97 -65.89 -60.03
CA ASN A 450 -29.70 -65.16 -60.02
C ASN A 450 -29.83 -63.86 -59.20
N PRO A 451 -28.80 -63.46 -58.44
CA PRO A 451 -28.81 -62.20 -57.71
C PRO A 451 -28.80 -61.02 -58.69
N VAL A 452 -29.77 -60.11 -58.53
CA VAL A 452 -29.94 -58.91 -59.38
C VAL A 452 -29.88 -57.60 -58.61
N GLY A 453 -29.54 -57.65 -57.32
CA GLY A 453 -29.41 -56.45 -56.50
C GLY A 453 -29.56 -56.70 -55.01
N THR A 454 -29.53 -55.61 -54.25
CA THR A 454 -29.76 -55.62 -52.80
C THR A 454 -30.77 -54.52 -52.46
N ARG A 455 -31.71 -54.83 -51.55
CA ARG A 455 -32.62 -53.87 -50.93
C ARG A 455 -32.37 -53.81 -49.44
N VAL A 456 -32.09 -52.63 -48.91
CA VAL A 456 -31.97 -52.36 -47.48
C VAL A 456 -33.20 -51.60 -47.04
N GLU A 457 -33.95 -52.17 -46.10
CA GLU A 457 -35.13 -51.55 -45.51
C GLU A 457 -34.85 -51.19 -44.05
N MET A 458 -35.14 -49.94 -43.70
CA MET A 458 -34.95 -49.40 -42.36
C MET A 458 -36.27 -48.83 -41.85
N THR A 459 -36.74 -49.33 -40.72
CA THR A 459 -37.88 -48.78 -39.98
C THR A 459 -37.34 -48.10 -38.73
N ILE A 460 -37.46 -46.77 -38.67
CA ILE A 460 -36.82 -45.94 -37.65
C ILE A 460 -37.92 -45.22 -36.85
N PRO A 461 -37.99 -45.41 -35.52
CA PRO A 461 -38.99 -44.73 -34.70
C PRO A 461 -38.65 -43.25 -34.55
N ILE A 462 -39.66 -42.38 -34.61
CA ILE A 462 -39.51 -40.95 -34.36
C ILE A 462 -39.67 -40.71 -32.86
N GLU A 463 -38.60 -40.27 -32.18
CA GLU A 463 -38.71 -39.80 -30.79
C GLU A 463 -39.53 -38.50 -30.79
N LYS A 464 -40.63 -38.46 -30.04
CA LYS A 464 -41.33 -37.20 -29.76
C LYS A 464 -40.40 -36.34 -28.91
N GLY A 465 -39.99 -35.20 -29.46
CA GLY A 465 -39.18 -34.19 -28.77
C GLY A 465 -39.83 -33.70 -27.47
#